data_AF-A0A5N6E0B8-F1
#
_entry.id   AF-A0A5N6E0B8-F1
#
_cell.length_a   1.000
_cell.length_b   1.000
_cell.length_c   1.000
_cell.angle_alpha   90.00
_cell.angle_beta   90.00
_cell.angle_gamma   90.00
#
_symmetry.space_group_name_H-M   'P 1'
#
loop_
_entity.id
_entity.type
_entity.pdbx_description
1 polymer ?
#
loop_
_entity_poly.entity_id
_entity_poly.type
_entity_poly.pdbx_seq_one_letter_code
_entity_poly.pdbx_strand_id
1 'polypeptide(L)'
;MSFHESCDLIRIEVRGDRTVLLAAAKNGDGDETVPAEIVLDEQIGNGDGWFVRGGENFTETAHEIELEFREDGPWLTAFLTEVDGEDRERQGINLADHIGNDGGRLVWAVHGGSGSGSGGFPSF
;
A
#
# COMPACT_ATOMS: atom_id res chain seq x y z
N MET A 1 -15.21 3.94 1.88
CA MET A 1 -15.23 2.48 1.82
C MET A 1 -13.86 2.03 1.41
N SER A 2 -13.24 1.13 2.17
CA SER A 2 -11.92 0.60 1.81
C SER A 2 -12.07 -0.40 0.68
N PHE A 3 -11.06 -0.51 -0.19
CA PHE A 3 -11.17 -1.33 -1.39
C PHE A 3 -11.46 -2.82 -1.08
N HIS A 4 -10.92 -3.34 0.01
CA HIS A 4 -11.02 -4.76 0.37
C HIS A 4 -12.44 -5.26 0.69
N GLU A 5 -13.38 -4.36 1.02
CA GLU A 5 -14.78 -4.71 1.25
C GLU A 5 -15.58 -4.80 -0.07
N SER A 6 -15.04 -4.22 -1.14
CA SER A 6 -15.71 -4.04 -2.43
C SER A 6 -14.91 -4.62 -3.59
N CYS A 7 -13.86 -5.40 -3.29
CA CYS A 7 -13.01 -6.05 -4.27
C CYS A 7 -12.74 -7.50 -3.87
N ASP A 8 -12.62 -8.37 -4.87
CA ASP A 8 -12.24 -9.78 -4.74
C ASP A 8 -10.86 -10.04 -5.35
N LEU A 9 -10.30 -11.24 -5.14
CA LEU A 9 -9.04 -11.69 -5.75
C LEU A 9 -7.85 -10.73 -5.56
N ILE A 10 -7.79 -10.11 -4.38
CA ILE A 10 -6.77 -9.11 -4.03
C ILE A 10 -5.41 -9.81 -3.93
N ARG A 11 -4.44 -9.32 -4.71
CA ARG A 11 -3.07 -9.82 -4.72
C ARG A 11 -2.09 -8.72 -5.11
N ILE A 12 -0.82 -8.90 -4.76
CA ILE A 12 0.27 -8.06 -5.25
C ILE A 12 1.08 -8.80 -6.31
N GLU A 13 1.75 -8.04 -7.17
CA GLU A 13 2.66 -8.54 -8.18
C GLU A 13 3.87 -7.59 -8.29
N VAL A 14 5.06 -8.12 -8.05
CA VAL A 14 6.31 -7.38 -8.22
C VAL A 14 6.72 -7.46 -9.69
N ARG A 15 6.70 -6.33 -10.39
CA ARG A 15 6.99 -6.18 -11.81
C ARG A 15 8.31 -5.42 -12.00
N GLY A 16 9.42 -6.07 -11.69
CA GLY A 16 10.76 -5.48 -11.83
C GLY A 16 11.00 -4.39 -10.79
N ASP A 17 10.82 -3.13 -11.18
CA ASP A 17 11.11 -1.93 -10.37
C ASP A 17 9.93 -1.44 -9.54
N ARG A 18 8.77 -2.07 -9.65
CA ARG A 18 7.55 -1.65 -8.97
C ARG A 18 6.68 -2.81 -8.51
N THR A 19 5.91 -2.57 -7.46
CA THR A 19 4.89 -3.46 -6.94
C THR A 19 3.52 -2.93 -7.33
N VAL A 20 2.70 -3.81 -7.91
CA VAL A 20 1.34 -3.51 -8.37
C VAL A 20 0.34 -4.29 -7.54
N LEU A 21 -0.68 -3.63 -7.01
CA LEU A 21 -1.84 -4.27 -6.39
C LEU A 21 -2.89 -4.53 -7.48
N LEU A 22 -3.37 -5.77 -7.55
CA LEU A 22 -4.44 -6.19 -8.45
C LEU A 22 -5.64 -6.66 -7.64
N ALA A 23 -6.84 -6.32 -8.11
CA ALA A 23 -8.08 -6.81 -7.55
C ALA A 23 -9.19 -6.85 -8.59
N ALA A 24 -10.25 -7.63 -8.34
CA ALA A 24 -11.51 -7.58 -9.07
C ALA A 24 -12.46 -6.62 -8.34
N ALA A 25 -12.56 -5.38 -8.82
CA ALA A 25 -13.28 -4.31 -8.13
C ALA A 25 -14.74 -4.20 -8.59
N LYS A 26 -15.67 -4.05 -7.64
CA LYS A 26 -17.09 -3.81 -7.96
C LYS A 26 -17.28 -2.46 -8.64
N ASN A 27 -18.03 -2.42 -9.74
CA ASN A 27 -18.23 -1.23 -10.56
C ASN A 27 -19.58 -0.51 -10.36
N GLY A 28 -20.41 -1.00 -9.45
CA GLY A 28 -21.74 -0.43 -9.13
C GLY A 28 -22.43 -1.20 -8.01
N ASP A 29 -23.75 -1.01 -7.88
CA ASP A 29 -24.55 -1.64 -6.82
C ASP A 29 -24.80 -3.15 -7.02
N GLY A 30 -24.38 -3.71 -8.16
CA GLY A 30 -24.51 -5.13 -8.48
C GLY A 30 -23.29 -5.98 -8.07
N ASP A 31 -23.33 -7.26 -8.43
CA ASP A 31 -22.23 -8.21 -8.20
C ASP A 31 -21.17 -8.23 -9.32
N GLU A 32 -21.27 -7.31 -10.28
CA GLU A 32 -20.32 -7.22 -11.38
C GLU A 32 -18.99 -6.63 -10.90
N THR A 33 -17.90 -7.36 -11.16
CA THR A 33 -16.54 -6.92 -10.87
C THR A 33 -15.74 -6.77 -12.16
N VAL A 34 -14.86 -5.77 -12.16
CA VAL A 34 -13.93 -5.50 -13.26
C VAL A 34 -12.48 -5.63 -12.77
N PRO A 35 -11.55 -6.10 -13.60
CA PRO A 35 -10.13 -6.10 -13.23
C PRO A 35 -9.63 -4.67 -13.00
N ALA A 36 -9.03 -4.44 -11.84
CA ALA A 36 -8.46 -3.17 -11.45
C ALA A 36 -7.04 -3.36 -10.93
N GLU A 37 -6.15 -2.42 -11.23
CA GLU A 37 -4.79 -2.40 -10.74
C GLU A 37 -4.38 -1.00 -10.30
N ILE A 38 -3.46 -0.92 -9.34
CA ILE A 38 -2.85 0.32 -8.87
C ILE A 38 -1.38 0.07 -8.53
N VAL A 39 -0.51 0.99 -8.94
CA VAL A 39 0.93 0.91 -8.67
C VAL A 39 1.20 1.44 -7.27
N LEU A 40 1.73 0.60 -6.38
CA LEU A 40 1.96 0.96 -4.98
C LEU A 40 3.12 1.94 -4.84
N ASP A 41 4.17 1.77 -5.63
CA ASP A 41 5.36 2.63 -5.66
C ASP A 41 5.08 4.08 -6.07
N GLU A 42 3.91 4.40 -6.62
CA GLU A 42 3.58 5.80 -6.95
C GLU A 42 3.35 6.68 -5.71
N GLN A 43 3.11 6.06 -4.55
CA GLN A 43 2.75 6.78 -3.33
C GLN A 43 3.23 6.11 -2.03
N ILE A 44 3.96 5.00 -2.15
CA ILE A 44 4.60 4.33 -1.03
C ILE A 44 6.10 4.31 -1.32
N GLY A 45 6.87 4.87 -0.40
CA GLY A 45 8.33 4.86 -0.43
C GLY A 45 8.91 4.16 0.79
N ASN A 46 10.23 4.03 0.77
CA ASN A 46 11.02 3.64 1.93
C ASN A 46 11.67 4.89 2.55
N GLY A 47 11.36 5.17 3.81
CA GLY A 47 12.03 6.20 4.60
C GLY A 47 12.75 5.58 5.79
N ASP A 48 14.06 5.38 5.66
CA ASP A 48 14.93 4.82 6.71
C ASP A 48 14.42 3.49 7.29
N GLY A 49 14.09 2.54 6.40
CA GLY A 49 13.57 1.23 6.75
C GLY A 49 12.08 1.20 7.08
N TRP A 50 11.34 2.29 6.90
CA TRP A 50 9.89 2.35 7.14
C TRP A 50 9.10 2.60 5.86
N PHE A 51 7.90 2.02 5.76
CA PHE A 51 6.93 2.41 4.74
C PHE A 51 6.47 3.86 4.98
N VAL A 52 6.63 4.71 3.97
CA VAL A 52 6.23 6.12 4.02
C VAL A 52 5.18 6.43 2.96
N ARG A 53 4.05 6.97 3.41
CA ARG A 53 2.99 7.48 2.52
C ARG A 53 3.42 8.80 1.88
N GLY A 54 3.21 8.93 0.56
CA GLY A 54 3.65 10.10 -0.22
C GLY A 54 5.12 10.07 -0.62
N GLY A 55 5.84 9.00 -0.27
CA GLY A 55 7.10 8.64 -0.91
C GLY A 55 6.87 7.87 -2.22
N GLU A 56 7.94 7.38 -2.81
CA GLU A 56 7.92 6.62 -4.06
C GLU A 56 8.97 5.50 -4.06
N ASN A 57 8.79 4.52 -4.96
CA ASN A 57 9.78 3.50 -5.32
C ASN A 57 10.31 2.64 -4.15
N PHE A 58 9.45 2.26 -3.19
CA PHE A 58 9.86 1.38 -2.09
C PHE A 58 10.40 0.03 -2.58
N THR A 59 9.92 -0.47 -3.71
CA THR A 59 10.29 -1.79 -4.27
C THR A 59 11.79 -1.91 -4.53
N GLU A 60 12.48 -0.81 -4.85
CA GLU A 60 13.92 -0.81 -5.12
C GLU A 60 14.77 -1.15 -3.89
N THR A 61 14.22 -0.91 -2.68
CA THR A 61 14.92 -1.07 -1.39
C THR A 61 14.16 -1.97 -0.44
N ALA A 62 13.25 -2.79 -0.97
CA ALA A 62 12.43 -3.71 -0.20
C ALA A 62 12.62 -5.16 -0.67
N HIS A 63 12.54 -6.08 0.30
CA HIS A 63 12.75 -7.51 0.11
C HIS A 63 11.63 -8.30 0.79
N GLU A 64 11.34 -9.49 0.23
CA GLU A 64 10.24 -10.37 0.68
C GLU A 64 8.90 -9.62 0.81
N ILE A 65 8.54 -8.91 -0.26
CA ILE A 65 7.30 -8.13 -0.34
C ILE A 65 6.12 -9.10 -0.42
N GLU A 66 5.26 -9.05 0.58
CA GLU A 66 4.10 -9.92 0.72
C GLU A 66 2.82 -9.14 1.04
N LEU A 67 1.69 -9.80 0.81
CA LEU A 67 0.38 -9.30 1.20
C LEU A 67 -0.20 -10.22 2.28
N GLU A 68 -0.43 -9.67 3.46
CA GLU A 68 -1.01 -10.36 4.60
C GLU A 68 -2.43 -9.86 4.87
N PHE A 69 -3.38 -10.79 5.03
CA PHE A 69 -4.74 -10.44 5.45
C PHE A 69 -4.84 -10.54 6.97
N ARG A 70 -5.05 -9.39 7.62
CA ARG A 70 -5.25 -9.27 9.06
C ARG A 70 -6.71 -8.91 9.36
N GLU A 71 -7.07 -8.86 10.65
CA GLU A 71 -8.45 -8.55 11.07
C GLU A 71 -8.95 -7.18 10.59
N ASP A 72 -8.03 -6.23 10.40
CA ASP A 72 -8.28 -4.85 9.98
C ASP A 72 -8.02 -4.58 8.50
N GLY A 73 -7.75 -5.62 7.70
CA GLY A 73 -7.63 -5.53 6.24
C GLY A 73 -6.33 -6.10 5.65
N PRO A 74 -6.06 -5.85 4.36
CA PRO A 74 -4.84 -6.26 3.68
C PRO A 74 -3.65 -5.36 4.02
N TRP A 75 -2.60 -5.95 4.58
CA TRP A 75 -1.33 -5.32 4.91
C TRP A 75 -0.26 -5.68 3.89
N LEU A 76 0.42 -4.67 3.36
CA LEU A 76 1.66 -4.85 2.62
C LEU A 76 2.79 -5.00 3.63
N THR A 77 3.55 -6.09 3.58
CA THR A 77 4.67 -6.35 4.47
C THR A 77 5.96 -6.60 3.68
N ALA A 78 7.09 -6.12 4.19
CA ALA A 78 8.41 -6.31 3.57
C ALA A 78 9.53 -6.02 4.59
N PHE A 79 10.74 -6.48 4.30
CA PHE A 79 11.97 -5.92 4.87
C PHE A 79 12.36 -4.71 4.04
N LEU A 80 12.72 -3.60 4.69
CA LEU A 80 13.14 -2.37 4.01
C LEU A 80 14.54 -1.98 4.48
N THR A 81 15.39 -1.57 3.55
CA THR A 81 16.76 -1.16 3.84
C THR A 81 16.79 0.22 4.51
N GLU A 82 17.54 0.34 5.60
CA GLU A 82 17.82 1.57 6.33
C GLU A 82 18.88 2.41 5.60
N VAL A 83 19.07 3.67 6.01
CA VAL A 83 20.03 4.58 5.35
C VAL A 83 21.49 4.11 5.46
N ASP A 84 21.80 3.28 6.47
CA ASP A 84 23.11 2.69 6.67
C ASP A 84 23.37 1.44 5.81
N GLY A 85 22.34 0.96 5.10
CA GLY A 85 22.41 -0.19 4.21
C GLY A 85 22.08 -1.53 4.87
N GLU A 86 21.72 -1.56 6.16
CA GLU A 86 21.18 -2.77 6.80
C GLU A 86 19.67 -2.87 6.59
N ASP A 87 19.11 -4.07 6.67
CA ASP A 87 17.66 -4.26 6.60
C ASP A 87 17.02 -4.11 7.97
N ARG A 88 15.96 -3.31 8.04
CA ARG A 88 15.13 -3.18 9.23
C ARG A 88 14.37 -4.47 9.50
N GLU A 89 13.89 -4.65 10.73
CA GLU A 89 12.86 -5.65 11.02
C GLU A 89 11.65 -5.50 10.09
N ARG A 90 10.92 -6.60 9.86
CA ARG A 90 9.82 -6.65 8.89
C ARG A 90 8.76 -5.61 9.23
N GLN A 91 8.53 -4.70 8.29
CA GLN A 91 7.53 -3.65 8.43
C GLN A 91 6.24 -4.01 7.71
N GLY A 92 5.18 -3.26 8.05
CA GLY A 92 3.90 -3.37 7.37
C GLY A 92 3.14 -2.05 7.30
N ILE A 93 2.35 -1.89 6.24
CA ILE A 93 1.42 -0.77 6.06
C ILE A 93 0.04 -1.30 5.64
N ASN A 94 -1.03 -0.84 6.29
CA ASN A 94 -2.39 -1.24 5.95
C ASN A 94 -2.84 -0.55 4.65
N LEU A 95 -3.10 -1.33 3.61
CA LEU A 95 -3.56 -0.80 2.32
C LEU A 95 -5.02 -0.34 2.37
N ALA A 96 -5.84 -0.88 3.30
CA ALA A 96 -7.23 -0.50 3.46
C ALA A 96 -7.41 0.99 3.84
N ASP A 97 -6.45 1.55 4.56
CA ASP A 97 -6.47 2.94 5.02
C ASP A 97 -6.10 3.93 3.92
N HIS A 98 -5.49 3.43 2.84
CA HIS A 98 -4.89 4.26 1.80
C HIS A 98 -5.49 4.03 0.42
N ILE A 99 -6.20 2.94 0.18
CA ILE A 99 -6.75 2.58 -1.13
C ILE A 99 -8.27 2.40 -1.03
N GLY A 100 -8.97 3.07 -1.93
CA GLY A 100 -10.41 2.94 -2.13
C GLY A 100 -10.74 2.33 -3.49
N ASN A 101 -12.02 2.02 -3.67
CA ASN A 101 -12.60 1.65 -4.95
C ASN A 101 -13.58 2.75 -5.40
N ASP A 102 -13.34 3.35 -6.55
CA ASP A 102 -14.20 4.35 -7.20
C ASP A 102 -14.78 3.77 -8.49
N GLY A 103 -15.97 3.18 -8.40
CA GLY A 103 -16.71 2.66 -9.56
C GLY A 103 -15.96 1.58 -10.35
N GLY A 104 -15.22 0.69 -9.67
CA GLY A 104 -14.44 -0.38 -10.30
C GLY A 104 -13.00 0.01 -10.59
N ARG A 105 -12.56 1.19 -10.15
CA ARG A 105 -11.16 1.64 -10.25
C ARG A 105 -10.54 1.76 -8.87
N LEU A 106 -9.38 1.15 -8.68
CA LEU A 106 -8.57 1.37 -7.47
C LEU A 106 -8.01 2.79 -7.50
N VAL A 107 -8.21 3.52 -6.40
CA VAL A 107 -7.77 4.90 -6.26
C VAL A 107 -7.10 5.10 -4.90
N TRP A 108 -6.08 5.95 -4.87
CA TRP A 108 -5.50 6.40 -3.62
C TRP A 108 -6.52 7.28 -2.88
N ALA A 109 -6.81 6.91 -1.63
CA ALA A 109 -7.65 7.72 -0.76
C ALA A 109 -6.96 9.07 -0.52
N VAL A 110 -7.60 10.14 -0.99
CA VAL A 110 -7.15 11.51 -0.71
C VAL A 110 -7.47 11.76 0.77
N HIS A 111 -6.49 11.59 1.65
CA HIS A 111 -6.60 12.18 2.98
C HIS A 111 -6.60 13.70 2.78
N GLY A 112 -7.79 14.30 2.81
CA GLY A 112 -7.93 15.74 2.92
C GLY A 112 -7.12 16.20 4.13
N GLY A 113 -6.03 16.92 3.86
CA GLY A 113 -5.16 17.48 4.90
C GLY A 113 -5.98 18.32 5.86
N SER A 114 -6.15 17.84 7.08
CA SER A 114 -6.61 18.61 8.24
C SER A 114 -6.29 17.79 9.49
N GLY A 115 -5.04 17.89 9.95
CA GLY A 115 -4.59 17.18 11.14
C GLY A 115 -3.12 17.43 11.42
N SER A 116 -2.85 18.56 12.08
CA SER A 116 -1.59 18.82 12.78
C SER A 116 -1.22 17.61 13.65
N GLY A 117 -0.21 16.86 13.24
CA GLY A 117 0.33 15.74 13.99
C GLY A 117 1.84 15.75 13.77
N SER A 118 2.56 16.27 14.75
CA SER A 118 4.01 16.24 14.83
C SER A 118 4.54 14.85 14.47
N GLY A 119 5.09 14.72 13.26
CA GLY A 119 6.08 13.71 12.93
C GLY A 119 7.31 14.01 13.77
N GLY A 120 7.25 13.61 15.04
CA GLY A 120 8.42 13.48 15.87
C GLY A 120 9.24 12.34 15.29
N PHE A 121 10.14 12.67 14.38
CA PHE A 121 11.33 11.87 14.16
C PHE A 121 11.97 11.65 15.54
N PRO A 122 12.27 10.41 15.97
CA PRO A 122 13.18 10.24 17.07
C PRO A 122 14.52 10.84 16.62
N SER A 123 14.86 11.99 17.19
CA SER A 123 16.22 12.51 17.11
C SER A 123 17.10 11.55 17.92
N PHE A 124 18.20 11.11 17.32
CA PHE A 124 19.25 10.25 17.88
C PHE A 124 19.59 10.54 19.35
#